data_AF-A0A528B9M8-F1
#
_entry.id   AF-A0A528B9M8-F1
#
_cell.length_a   1.000
_cell.length_b   1.000
_cell.length_c   1.000
_cell.angle_alpha   90.00
_cell.angle_beta   90.00
_cell.angle_gamma   90.00
#
_symmetry.space_group_name_H-M   'P 1'
#
loop_
_entity.id
_entity.type
_entity.pdbx_description
1 polymer ?
#
loop_
_entity_poly.entity_id
_entity_poly.type
_entity_poly.pdbx_seq_one_letter_code
_entity_poly.pdbx_strand_id
1 'polypeptide(L)'
;LYYGMISEVDAQLGRIWQAVKGAGAWDDTIVVLTSDHAEMMGDHYMLGKGGFFDGSYNIPLIIRDPRRHKAAGASVDRFTEAVDIAPTLLALLGVETPPHLDGQSLKPFLDAGEPGNWREAAHWEFDFRSVADGHAERHFGIGPRQCNLAVIRTKEFKYVHFGGGLPPLLFDLEQDRDEL
;
A
#
# COMPACT_ATOMS: atom_id res chain seq x y z
N LEU A 1 5.58 20.09 -11.45
CA LEU A 1 6.86 19.43 -11.09
C LEU A 1 6.65 17.95 -10.78
N TYR A 2 5.83 17.59 -9.79
CA TYR A 2 5.57 16.20 -9.39
C TYR A 2 5.21 15.25 -10.55
N TYR A 3 4.21 15.57 -11.38
CA TYR A 3 3.86 14.74 -12.53
C TYR A 3 4.99 14.59 -13.56
N GLY A 4 5.85 15.61 -13.71
CA GLY A 4 7.03 15.51 -14.56
C GLY A 4 8.10 14.58 -13.99
N MET A 5 8.24 14.51 -12.65
CA MET A 5 9.12 13.55 -11.99
C MET A 5 8.64 12.11 -12.17
N ILE A 6 7.32 11.88 -12.13
CA ILE A 6 6.73 10.57 -12.44
C ILE A 6 7.11 10.14 -13.86
N SER A 7 6.95 11.02 -14.85
CA SER A 7 7.34 10.73 -16.24
C SER A 7 8.84 10.49 -16.41
N GLU A 8 9.68 11.17 -15.63
CA GLU A 8 11.13 10.94 -15.65
C GLU A 8 11.48 9.54 -15.11
N VAL A 9 10.90 9.15 -13.99
CA VAL A 9 11.08 7.80 -13.42
C VAL A 9 10.59 6.73 -14.40
N ASP A 10 9.44 6.93 -15.03
CA ASP A 10 8.92 6.00 -16.05
C ASP A 10 9.89 5.80 -17.23
N ALA A 11 10.52 6.88 -17.70
CA ALA A 11 11.55 6.78 -18.74
C ALA A 11 12.77 5.95 -18.26
N GLN A 12 13.17 6.08 -17.00
CA GLN A 12 14.25 5.25 -16.43
C GLN A 12 13.84 3.78 -16.27
N LEU A 13 12.59 3.50 -15.86
CA LEU A 13 12.04 2.15 -15.86
C LEU A 13 12.14 1.54 -17.26
N GLY A 14 11.74 2.28 -18.30
CA GLY A 14 11.92 1.92 -19.70
C GLY A 14 13.34 1.45 -20.03
N ARG A 15 14.35 2.21 -19.57
CA ARG A 15 15.77 1.88 -19.75
C ARG A 15 16.18 0.60 -19.01
N ILE A 16 15.68 0.39 -17.79
CA ILE A 16 15.91 -0.84 -17.01
C ILE A 16 15.31 -2.05 -17.76
N TRP A 17 14.08 -1.95 -18.25
CA TRP A 17 13.43 -3.03 -19.00
C TRP A 17 14.24 -3.43 -20.24
N GLN A 18 14.75 -2.44 -20.99
CA GLN A 18 15.59 -2.71 -22.16
C GLN A 18 16.94 -3.35 -21.78
N ALA A 19 17.56 -2.94 -20.67
CA ALA A 19 18.80 -3.54 -20.21
C ALA A 19 18.61 -5.01 -19.81
N VAL A 20 17.55 -5.32 -19.05
CA VAL A 20 17.21 -6.70 -18.65
C VAL A 20 16.89 -7.57 -19.87
N LYS A 21 16.17 -7.02 -20.87
CA LYS A 21 15.92 -7.69 -22.16
C LYS A 21 17.21 -7.93 -22.94
N GLY A 22 18.08 -6.93 -23.05
CA GLY A 22 19.37 -7.03 -23.74
C GLY A 22 20.31 -8.06 -23.10
N ALA A 23 20.19 -8.29 -21.79
CA ALA A 23 20.91 -9.33 -21.07
C ALA A 23 20.28 -10.74 -21.21
N GLY A 24 19.14 -10.87 -21.90
CA GLY A 24 18.41 -12.14 -22.03
C GLY A 24 17.70 -12.61 -20.76
N ALA A 25 17.61 -11.76 -19.73
CA ALA A 25 17.06 -12.13 -18.42
C ALA A 25 15.56 -11.82 -18.26
N TRP A 26 14.93 -11.21 -19.27
CA TRP A 26 13.54 -10.73 -19.17
C TRP A 26 12.54 -11.84 -18.84
N ASP A 27 12.70 -13.03 -19.41
CA ASP A 27 11.79 -14.16 -19.18
C ASP A 27 12.19 -15.04 -17.99
N ASP A 28 13.20 -14.62 -17.22
CA ASP A 28 13.67 -15.25 -15.98
C ASP A 28 13.65 -14.26 -14.78
N THR A 29 13.08 -13.07 -14.96
CA THR A 29 13.05 -12.03 -13.93
C THR A 29 11.60 -11.77 -13.46
N ILE A 30 11.37 -11.90 -12.15
CA ILE A 30 10.18 -11.37 -11.50
C ILE A 30 10.38 -9.86 -11.31
N VAL A 31 9.40 -9.06 -11.72
CA VAL A 31 9.40 -7.60 -11.51
C VAL A 31 8.26 -7.25 -10.56
N VAL A 32 8.58 -6.51 -9.51
CA VAL A 32 7.61 -5.88 -8.60
C VAL A 32 7.87 -4.38 -8.63
N LEU A 33 6.92 -3.61 -9.14
CA LEU A 33 6.93 -2.16 -9.13
C LEU A 33 5.89 -1.68 -8.13
N THR A 34 6.32 -0.86 -7.15
CA THR A 34 5.45 -0.32 -6.10
C THR A 34 6.00 1.01 -5.58
N SER A 35 5.25 1.67 -4.69
CA SER A 35 5.71 2.79 -3.86
C SER A 35 5.73 2.39 -2.37
N ASP A 36 6.43 3.14 -1.53
CA ASP A 36 6.44 2.95 -0.07
C ASP A 36 5.22 3.63 0.60
N HIS A 37 4.87 4.81 0.10
CA HIS A 37 3.65 5.55 0.42
C HIS A 37 3.21 6.37 -0.80
N ALA A 38 2.05 7.03 -0.70
CA ALA A 38 1.55 7.95 -1.73
C ALA A 38 1.78 9.41 -1.31
N GLU A 39 1.00 10.35 -1.83
CA GLU A 39 1.23 11.78 -1.66
C GLU A 39 -0.09 12.54 -1.77
N MET A 40 -0.39 13.38 -0.78
CA MET A 40 -1.64 14.14 -0.71
C MET A 40 -1.77 15.17 -1.84
N MET A 41 -0.66 15.72 -2.35
CA MET A 41 -0.63 16.55 -3.57
C MET A 41 -1.66 17.69 -3.65
N GLY A 42 -2.08 18.24 -2.50
CA GLY A 42 -3.06 19.31 -2.39
C GLY A 42 -4.43 18.86 -1.87
N ASP A 43 -4.74 17.56 -1.92
CA ASP A 43 -5.96 16.98 -1.39
C ASP A 43 -6.05 17.24 0.12
N HIS A 44 -7.27 17.52 0.59
CA HIS A 44 -7.54 17.94 1.97
C HIS A 44 -6.67 19.12 2.46
N TYR A 45 -6.21 19.98 1.54
CA TYR A 45 -5.28 21.09 1.81
C TYR A 45 -3.91 20.64 2.36
N MET A 46 -3.51 19.40 2.07
CA MET A 46 -2.28 18.79 2.58
C MET A 46 -1.26 18.54 1.47
N LEU A 47 0.02 18.59 1.84
CA LEU A 47 1.14 18.06 1.07
C LEU A 47 1.88 17.04 1.95
N GLY A 48 2.53 16.07 1.31
CA GLY A 48 3.23 14.99 1.97
C GLY A 48 2.36 13.76 2.22
N LYS A 49 2.65 13.07 3.32
CA LYS A 49 2.07 11.79 3.71
C LYS A 49 1.87 11.72 5.22
N GLY A 50 1.07 10.76 5.66
CA GLY A 50 0.69 10.52 7.04
C GLY A 50 -0.80 10.74 7.26
N GLY A 51 -1.24 10.59 8.51
CA GLY A 51 -2.65 10.68 8.85
C GLY A 51 -3.42 9.45 8.38
N PHE A 52 -4.55 9.65 7.71
CA PHE A 52 -5.53 8.58 7.47
C PHE A 52 -6.28 8.67 6.13
N PHE A 53 -5.97 9.63 5.26
CA PHE A 53 -6.65 9.79 3.96
C PHE A 53 -6.06 8.85 2.91
N ASP A 54 -6.90 8.35 1.99
CA ASP A 54 -6.47 7.36 0.99
C ASP A 54 -5.32 7.91 0.11
N GLY A 55 -5.30 9.21 -0.17
CA GLY A 55 -4.25 9.88 -0.95
C GLY A 55 -2.82 9.71 -0.42
N SER A 56 -2.66 9.38 0.87
CA SER A 56 -1.35 9.10 1.47
C SER A 56 -0.95 7.62 1.43
N TYR A 57 -1.88 6.69 1.18
CA TYR A 57 -1.67 5.24 1.36
C TYR A 57 -2.00 4.40 0.12
N ASN A 58 -2.81 4.91 -0.82
CA ASN A 58 -3.13 4.21 -2.07
C ASN A 58 -1.97 4.29 -3.05
N ILE A 59 -1.22 3.19 -3.17
CA ILE A 59 0.02 3.09 -3.94
C ILE A 59 -0.15 2.20 -5.19
N PRO A 60 0.62 2.44 -6.26
CA PRO A 60 0.64 1.52 -7.40
C PRO A 60 1.28 0.18 -6.98
N LEU A 61 0.77 -0.92 -7.52
CA LEU A 61 1.41 -2.24 -7.43
C LEU A 61 1.27 -2.98 -8.76
N ILE A 62 2.40 -3.27 -9.41
CA ILE A 62 2.46 -4.08 -10.63
C ILE A 62 3.43 -5.24 -10.40
N ILE A 63 2.95 -6.46 -10.59
CA ILE A 63 3.76 -7.67 -10.48
C ILE A 63 3.76 -8.39 -11.82
N ARG A 64 4.96 -8.61 -12.37
CA ARG A 64 5.18 -9.47 -13.54
C ARG A 64 5.99 -10.68 -13.11
N ASP A 65 5.42 -11.87 -13.30
CA ASP A 65 6.17 -13.13 -13.26
C ASP A 65 6.09 -13.80 -14.64
N PRO A 66 7.22 -13.97 -15.36
CA PRO A 66 7.23 -14.56 -16.69
C PRO A 66 6.82 -16.03 -16.71
N ARG A 67 6.65 -16.70 -15.57
CA ARG A 67 6.18 -18.09 -15.49
C ARG A 67 4.66 -18.17 -15.35
N ARG A 68 3.97 -17.04 -15.07
CA ARG A 68 2.51 -16.96 -14.85
C ARG A 68 1.84 -16.01 -15.85
N HIS A 69 1.50 -16.54 -17.04
CA HIS A 69 0.90 -15.73 -18.10
C HIS A 69 -0.64 -15.66 -18.07
N LYS A 70 -1.31 -16.51 -17.28
CA LYS A 70 -2.78 -16.64 -17.32
C LYS A 70 -3.50 -15.34 -16.94
N ALA A 71 -2.94 -14.59 -16.00
CA ALA A 71 -3.47 -13.30 -15.55
C ALA A 71 -2.72 -12.10 -16.16
N ALA A 72 -1.86 -12.31 -17.16
CA ALA A 72 -1.08 -11.22 -17.74
C ALA A 72 -2.01 -10.15 -18.35
N GLY A 73 -1.86 -8.91 -17.91
CA GLY A 73 -2.72 -7.80 -18.34
C GLY A 73 -4.04 -7.66 -17.57
N ALA A 74 -4.32 -8.53 -16.60
CA ALA A 74 -5.49 -8.40 -15.73
C ALA A 74 -5.29 -7.32 -14.65
N SER A 75 -6.40 -6.73 -14.19
CA SER A 75 -6.45 -5.90 -12.99
C SER A 75 -7.06 -6.69 -11.83
N VAL A 76 -6.68 -6.32 -10.60
CA VAL A 76 -7.20 -6.91 -9.36
C VAL A 76 -7.81 -5.80 -8.52
N ASP A 77 -9.12 -5.85 -8.31
CA ASP A 77 -9.88 -4.84 -7.55
C ASP A 77 -10.16 -5.28 -6.10
N ARG A 78 -9.38 -6.25 -5.58
CA ARG A 78 -9.38 -6.67 -4.17
C ARG A 78 -8.35 -5.85 -3.39
N PHE A 79 -8.61 -5.62 -2.11
CA PHE A 79 -7.65 -4.95 -1.23
C PHE A 79 -6.36 -5.75 -1.08
N THR A 80 -5.26 -5.16 -1.49
CA THR A 80 -3.89 -5.64 -1.28
C THR A 80 -3.14 -4.68 -0.37
N GLU A 81 -2.21 -5.19 0.42
CA GLU A 81 -1.43 -4.38 1.37
C GLU A 81 0.06 -4.56 1.08
N ALA A 82 0.90 -3.57 1.41
CA ALA A 82 2.34 -3.66 1.16
C ALA A 82 2.99 -4.89 1.84
N VAL A 83 2.42 -5.33 2.97
CA VAL A 83 2.84 -6.55 3.69
C VAL A 83 2.66 -7.83 2.88
N ASP A 84 1.86 -7.82 1.81
CA ASP A 84 1.63 -8.96 0.92
C ASP A 84 2.84 -9.25 0.00
N ILE A 85 3.73 -8.28 -0.20
CA ILE A 85 4.85 -8.41 -1.14
C ILE A 85 5.81 -9.52 -0.68
N ALA A 86 6.18 -9.55 0.60
CA ALA A 86 7.09 -10.55 1.16
C ALA A 86 6.56 -12.00 1.01
N PRO A 87 5.36 -12.38 1.49
CA PRO A 87 4.82 -13.72 1.29
C PRO A 87 4.56 -14.04 -0.18
N THR A 88 4.33 -13.04 -1.04
CA THR A 88 4.27 -13.23 -2.49
C THR A 88 5.60 -13.69 -3.05
N LEU A 89 6.68 -12.96 -2.78
CA LEU A 89 8.01 -13.31 -3.28
C LEU A 89 8.48 -14.68 -2.78
N LEU A 90 8.28 -14.99 -1.49
CA LEU A 90 8.60 -16.31 -0.93
C LEU A 90 7.87 -17.43 -1.68
N ALA A 91 6.55 -17.28 -1.88
CA ALA A 91 5.75 -18.27 -2.62
C ALA A 91 6.18 -18.40 -4.10
N LEU A 92 6.57 -17.31 -4.76
CA LEU A 92 7.06 -17.34 -6.15
C LEU A 92 8.45 -17.97 -6.28
N LEU A 93 9.26 -17.90 -5.22
CA LEU A 93 10.58 -18.51 -5.12
C LEU A 93 10.54 -19.96 -4.58
N GLY A 94 9.37 -20.47 -4.17
CA GLY A 94 9.22 -21.80 -3.58
C GLY A 94 9.78 -21.91 -2.17
N VAL A 95 9.88 -20.79 -1.45
CA VAL A 95 10.33 -20.73 -0.06
C VAL A 95 9.12 -20.77 0.86
N GLU A 96 9.23 -21.51 1.96
CA GLU A 96 8.18 -21.57 2.99
C GLU A 96 7.93 -20.18 3.58
N THR A 97 6.66 -19.80 3.69
CA THR A 97 6.26 -18.51 4.24
C THR A 97 6.19 -18.60 5.77
N PRO A 98 6.94 -17.78 6.51
CA PRO A 98 6.85 -17.78 7.97
C PRO A 98 5.44 -17.41 8.45
N PRO A 99 4.91 -18.08 9.49
CA PRO A 99 3.52 -17.90 9.92
C PRO A 99 3.25 -16.56 10.63
N HIS A 100 4.29 -15.77 10.92
CA HIS A 100 4.18 -14.47 11.61
C HIS A 100 4.10 -13.29 10.65
N LEU A 101 4.14 -13.51 9.32
CA LEU A 101 3.94 -12.43 8.37
C LEU A 101 2.45 -12.05 8.35
N ASP A 102 2.17 -10.75 8.46
CA ASP A 102 0.80 -10.23 8.47
C ASP A 102 0.12 -10.31 7.09
N GLY A 103 0.93 -10.31 6.02
CA GLY A 103 0.45 -10.36 4.64
C GLY A 103 0.08 -11.76 4.16
N GLN A 104 -0.66 -11.80 3.05
CA GLN A 104 -1.01 -13.02 2.32
C GLN A 104 -0.42 -12.99 0.92
N SER A 105 -0.04 -14.15 0.39
CA SER A 105 0.56 -14.24 -0.95
C SER A 105 -0.43 -13.83 -2.05
N LEU A 106 -0.01 -12.93 -2.94
CA LEU A 106 -0.74 -12.50 -4.15
C LEU A 106 -0.60 -13.50 -5.30
N LYS A 107 0.20 -14.56 -5.12
CA LYS A 107 0.42 -15.60 -6.15
C LYS A 107 -0.88 -16.15 -6.75
N PRO A 108 -1.96 -16.40 -5.99
CA PRO A 108 -3.21 -16.90 -6.57
C PRO A 108 -3.81 -15.96 -7.63
N PHE A 109 -3.71 -14.63 -7.44
CA PHE A 109 -4.15 -13.67 -8.46
C PHE A 109 -3.29 -13.76 -9.73
N LEU A 110 -1.98 -13.96 -9.59
CA LEU A 110 -1.08 -14.18 -10.75
C LEU A 110 -1.41 -15.47 -11.51
N ASP A 111 -1.99 -16.46 -10.84
CA ASP A 111 -2.46 -17.72 -11.42
C ASP A 111 -3.89 -17.62 -12.02
N ALA A 112 -4.46 -16.41 -12.10
CA ALA A 112 -5.84 -16.12 -12.52
C ALA A 112 -6.91 -16.76 -11.61
N GLY A 113 -6.57 -16.97 -10.34
CA GLY A 113 -7.49 -17.39 -9.29
C GLY A 113 -7.67 -16.32 -8.23
N GLU A 114 -8.46 -16.65 -7.21
CA GLU A 114 -8.72 -15.79 -6.07
C GLU A 114 -8.66 -16.61 -4.78
N PRO A 115 -7.97 -16.16 -3.72
CA PRO A 115 -7.96 -16.86 -2.44
C PRO A 115 -9.35 -16.84 -1.81
N GLY A 116 -9.84 -18.00 -1.37
CA GLY A 116 -11.18 -18.10 -0.77
C GLY A 116 -11.35 -17.34 0.55
N ASN A 117 -10.24 -17.01 1.23
CA ASN A 117 -10.20 -16.30 2.51
C ASN A 117 -9.49 -14.93 2.40
N TRP A 118 -9.61 -14.26 1.26
CA TRP A 118 -8.98 -12.95 1.06
C TRP A 118 -9.67 -11.84 1.84
N ARG A 119 -8.90 -10.85 2.32
CA ARG A 119 -9.42 -9.73 3.12
C ARG A 119 -10.50 -8.92 2.39
N GLU A 120 -11.44 -8.38 3.17
CA GLU A 120 -12.54 -7.53 2.69
C GLU A 120 -12.30 -6.04 2.93
N ALA A 121 -11.27 -5.69 3.71
CA ALA A 121 -10.85 -4.33 4.00
C ALA A 121 -9.32 -4.19 3.87
N ALA A 122 -8.86 -2.97 3.60
CA ALA A 122 -7.46 -2.59 3.76
C ALA A 122 -7.22 -2.03 5.18
N HIS A 123 -6.02 -2.27 5.69
CA HIS A 123 -5.58 -1.83 7.01
C HIS A 123 -4.27 -1.06 6.90
N TRP A 124 -4.17 0.02 7.68
CA TRP A 124 -2.90 0.70 7.90
C TRP A 124 -2.90 1.45 9.23
N GLU A 125 -1.70 1.81 9.67
CA GLU A 125 -1.47 2.49 10.93
C GLU A 125 -0.61 3.73 10.73
N PHE A 126 -0.73 4.69 11.65
CA PHE A 126 0.13 5.86 11.69
C PHE A 126 0.43 6.25 13.13
N ASP A 127 1.72 6.40 13.44
CA ASP A 127 2.19 6.86 14.74
C ASP A 127 2.73 8.29 14.60
N PHE A 128 2.13 9.21 15.36
CA PHE A 128 2.42 10.63 15.33
C PHE A 128 3.14 11.11 16.60
N ARG A 129 3.72 10.19 17.38
CA ARG A 129 4.55 10.55 18.52
C ARG A 129 5.72 11.44 18.07
N SER A 130 6.07 12.41 18.90
CA SER A 130 7.17 13.33 18.59
C SER A 130 8.32 13.09 19.58
N VAL A 131 9.01 11.95 19.48
CA VAL A 131 9.96 11.50 20.52
C VAL A 131 11.01 12.55 20.90
N ALA A 132 11.53 13.28 19.91
CA ALA A 132 12.62 14.23 20.12
C ALA A 132 12.21 15.45 20.94
N ASP A 133 11.02 15.99 20.71
CA ASP A 133 10.60 17.26 21.29
C ASP A 133 9.31 17.19 22.10
N GLY A 134 8.58 16.08 22.08
CA GLY A 134 7.30 15.84 22.75
C GLY A 134 6.15 16.74 22.26
N HIS A 135 6.23 17.27 21.03
CA HIS A 135 5.25 18.23 20.53
C HIS A 135 3.82 17.67 20.50
N ALA A 136 3.60 16.52 19.86
CA ALA A 136 2.28 15.91 19.76
C ALA A 136 1.69 15.58 21.14
N GLU A 137 2.49 15.00 22.03
CA GLU A 137 2.10 14.63 23.39
C GLU A 137 1.61 15.85 24.18
N ARG A 138 2.35 16.98 24.11
CA ARG A 138 1.94 18.24 24.76
C ARG A 138 0.69 18.84 24.12
N HIS A 139 0.57 18.79 22.79
CA HIS A 139 -0.56 19.36 22.08
C HIS A 139 -1.87 18.64 22.41
N PHE A 140 -1.86 17.30 22.38
CA PHE A 140 -3.05 16.50 22.61
C PHE A 140 -3.29 16.13 24.08
N GLY A 141 -2.29 16.31 24.96
CA GLY A 141 -2.39 15.92 26.37
C GLY A 141 -2.42 14.41 26.59
N ILE A 142 -1.85 13.63 25.66
CA ILE A 142 -1.81 12.16 25.70
C ILE A 142 -0.36 11.65 25.78
N GLY A 143 -0.19 10.43 26.30
CA GLY A 143 1.13 9.81 26.40
C GLY A 143 1.67 9.33 25.04
N PRO A 144 2.98 9.14 24.88
CA PRO A 144 3.60 8.78 23.60
C PRO A 144 3.11 7.45 23.02
N ARG A 145 2.67 6.50 23.88
CA ARG A 145 2.09 5.21 23.44
C ARG A 145 0.65 5.35 22.92
N GLN A 146 0.05 6.52 23.10
CA GLN A 146 -1.32 6.84 22.70
C GLN A 146 -1.36 7.68 21.42
N CYS A 147 -0.22 8.16 20.94
CA CYS A 147 -0.09 8.97 19.72
C CYS A 147 -0.09 8.10 18.45
N ASN A 148 -1.16 7.34 18.22
CA ASN A 148 -1.32 6.51 17.03
C ASN A 148 -2.77 6.45 16.56
N LEU A 149 -2.96 5.99 15.33
CA LEU A 149 -4.24 5.64 14.76
C LEU A 149 -4.13 4.33 13.98
N ALA A 150 -5.26 3.65 13.84
CA ALA A 150 -5.43 2.50 12.96
C ALA A 150 -6.66 2.74 12.06
N VAL A 151 -6.54 2.34 10.80
CA VAL A 151 -7.60 2.48 9.80
C VAL A 151 -8.08 1.12 9.33
N ILE A 152 -9.39 0.98 9.20
CA ILE A 152 -10.04 -0.11 8.48
C ILE A 152 -10.87 0.52 7.35
N ARG A 153 -10.57 0.15 6.11
CA ARG A 153 -11.19 0.72 4.91
C ARG A 153 -11.80 -0.38 4.05
N THR A 154 -13.14 -0.44 4.00
CA THR A 154 -13.89 -1.32 3.10
C THR A 154 -14.19 -0.59 1.78
N LYS A 155 -15.08 -1.12 0.95
CA LYS A 155 -15.57 -0.42 -0.24
C LYS A 155 -16.55 0.69 0.13
N GLU A 156 -17.29 0.49 1.21
CA GLU A 156 -18.42 1.32 1.65
C GLU A 156 -18.03 2.31 2.73
N PHE A 157 -17.11 1.95 3.63
CA PHE A 157 -16.75 2.78 4.77
C PHE A 157 -15.25 2.83 5.03
N LYS A 158 -14.81 3.93 5.62
CA LYS A 158 -13.50 4.04 6.26
C LYS A 158 -13.64 4.47 7.71
N TYR A 159 -13.18 3.63 8.63
CA TYR A 159 -13.17 3.89 10.06
C TYR A 159 -11.75 4.15 10.54
N VAL A 160 -11.56 5.26 11.26
CA VAL A 160 -10.28 5.66 11.85
C VAL A 160 -10.42 5.67 13.36
N HIS A 161 -9.70 4.76 14.03
CA HIS A 161 -9.62 4.73 15.48
C HIS A 161 -8.33 5.38 15.94
N PHE A 162 -8.43 6.35 16.85
CA PHE A 162 -7.27 6.98 17.46
C PHE A 162 -6.99 6.42 18.85
N GLY A 163 -5.72 6.26 19.19
CA GLY A 163 -5.26 6.06 20.55
C GLY A 163 -5.53 7.28 21.43
N GLY A 164 -5.40 7.09 22.75
CA GLY A 164 -5.44 8.21 23.70
C GLY A 164 -6.83 8.80 23.98
N GLY A 165 -7.89 8.16 23.49
CA GLY A 165 -9.26 8.65 23.68
C GLY A 165 -9.61 9.84 22.79
N LEU A 166 -8.82 10.10 21.74
CA LEU A 166 -9.19 11.05 20.70
C LEU A 166 -10.43 10.53 19.93
N PRO A 167 -11.33 11.40 19.47
CA PRO A 167 -12.54 10.97 18.77
C PRO A 167 -12.21 10.16 17.50
N PRO A 168 -12.93 9.06 17.24
CA PRO A 168 -12.79 8.35 15.98
C PRO A 168 -13.40 9.14 14.81
N LEU A 169 -13.05 8.74 13.59
CA LEU A 169 -13.67 9.23 12.36
C LEU A 169 -14.33 8.07 11.60
N LEU A 170 -15.43 8.37 10.91
CA LEU A 170 -16.11 7.44 10.02
C LEU A 170 -16.49 8.20 8.75
N PHE A 171 -16.03 7.70 7.60
CA PHE A 171 -16.38 8.21 6.28
C PHE A 171 -17.28 7.19 5.58
N ASP A 172 -18.39 7.65 5.00
CA ASP A 172 -19.27 6.87 4.14
C ASP A 172 -18.81 7.05 2.70
N LEU A 173 -18.07 6.08 2.16
CA LEU A 173 -17.46 6.15 0.83
C LEU A 173 -18.46 5.95 -0.31
N GLU A 174 -19.70 5.54 -0.02
CA GLU A 174 -20.75 5.49 -1.03
C GLU A 174 -21.33 6.88 -1.28
N GLN A 175 -21.49 7.67 -0.22
CA GLN A 175 -22.06 9.02 -0.28
C GLN A 175 -21.00 10.12 -0.40
N ASP A 176 -19.81 9.87 0.14
CA ASP A 176 -18.69 10.81 0.26
C ASP A 176 -17.37 10.11 -0.07
N ARG A 177 -17.09 10.00 -1.37
CA ARG A 177 -15.84 9.42 -1.87
C ARG A 177 -14.62 10.28 -1.64
N ASP A 178 -14.83 11.57 -1.39
CA ASP A 178 -13.76 12.55 -1.23
C ASP A 178 -13.39 12.74 0.25
N GLU A 179 -14.05 12.04 1.18
CA GLU A 179 -13.69 11.95 2.59
C GLU A 179 -13.77 13.33 3.33
N LEU A 180 -14.88 14.06 3.16
CA LEU A 180 -15.11 15.46 3.58
C LEU A 180 -16.17 15.67 4.69
#